data_AF-A0A6N6PKG1-F1
#
_entry.id   AF-A0A6N6PKG1-F1
#
_cell.length_a   1.000
_cell.length_b   1.000
_cell.length_c   1.000
_cell.angle_alpha   90.00
_cell.angle_beta   90.00
_cell.angle_gamma   90.00
#
_symmetry.space_group_name_H-M   'P 1'
#
loop_
_entity.id
_entity.type
_entity.pdbx_description
1 polymer ?
#
loop_
_entity_poly.entity_id
_entity_poly.type
_entity_poly.pdbx_seq_one_letter_code
_entity_poly.pdbx_strand_id
1 'polypeptide(L)'
;MRCSRFRRLPGACWAVAALWLRAALLAGPYSAGLNDPGSATDAPIPGFVGPDGQGMARIDDGFGIINDRNYVNPLFFDWANAVTSYAPAPGVAGAWANSSFTLGAVSGDHFDVASLGDLASGGTPGRLTLHFANPIRDLSGADFTVFENAFFQGTGAASLFAEFAYVEVSADGVNFARFPARSLTAAAVGQYGSIDPTNVFNLAGKHVNAFGASWGTPFDLADVGLASVSYVRFVDIPGNGTSLDSLNQPIYDAWVTIGSGGADIEAVGAISRLMTFPAWPGLSALAVADRGPGADPDGDGVSNLLEYAFARLPHLPDAAASPVQVESHADRLEIIFSRDERATDLSYDVQVRDALGSGQWTTIARSVAGQPVAPVASFTPTITETSASAITSVRVIRKVRVADVQTMAGHGSRFLRVLVTQTTVP
;
A
#
# COMPACT_ATOMS: atom_id res chain seq x y z
N MET A 1 71.74 44.69 43.66
CA MET A 1 71.99 43.39 42.97
C MET A 1 71.99 42.27 44.00
N ARG A 2 70.86 41.58 44.16
CA ARG A 2 70.76 40.33 44.94
C ARG A 2 69.73 39.43 44.26
N CYS A 3 70.10 38.16 44.22
CA CYS A 3 69.47 37.04 43.57
C CYS A 3 68.24 36.56 44.36
N SER A 4 67.18 36.13 43.68
CA SER A 4 66.21 35.17 44.25
C SER A 4 65.57 34.33 43.15
N ARG A 5 65.86 33.03 43.21
CA ARG A 5 65.28 31.93 42.43
C ARG A 5 63.78 31.77 42.72
N PHE A 6 62.98 31.46 41.71
CA PHE A 6 61.71 30.75 41.89
C PHE A 6 61.68 29.48 41.03
N ARG A 7 61.36 28.36 41.69
CA ARG A 7 61.27 27.00 41.15
C ARG A 7 60.06 26.86 40.23
N ARG A 8 60.20 26.12 39.12
CA ARG A 8 59.08 25.60 38.32
C ARG A 8 58.46 24.39 39.04
N LEU A 9 57.15 24.41 39.24
CA LEU A 9 56.33 23.23 39.52
C LEU A 9 55.66 22.79 38.21
N PRO A 10 55.59 21.49 37.89
CA PRO A 10 54.85 21.03 36.72
C PRO A 10 53.36 20.97 37.07
N GLY A 11 52.56 21.80 36.40
CA GLY A 11 51.10 21.70 36.44
C GLY A 11 50.65 20.53 35.59
N ALA A 12 50.06 19.52 36.22
CA ALA A 12 49.35 18.45 35.54
C ALA A 12 48.02 19.01 35.01
N CYS A 13 47.88 19.05 33.68
CA CYS A 13 46.66 19.45 32.99
C CYS A 13 45.72 18.23 32.98
N TRP A 14 44.68 18.25 33.83
CA TRP A 14 43.60 17.27 33.75
C TRP A 14 42.64 17.69 32.65
N ALA A 15 42.79 17.10 31.46
CA ALA A 15 41.77 17.20 30.42
C ALA A 15 40.60 16.29 30.80
N VAL A 16 39.52 16.88 31.31
CA VAL A 16 38.24 16.19 31.45
C VAL A 16 37.62 16.12 30.05
N ALA A 17 37.77 14.98 29.38
CA ALA A 17 37.02 14.70 28.17
C ALA A 17 35.57 14.42 28.58
N ALA A 18 34.70 15.44 28.45
CA ALA A 18 33.26 15.23 28.52
C ALA A 18 32.83 14.41 27.31
N LEU A 19 32.68 13.11 27.51
CA LEU A 19 32.15 12.19 26.51
C LEU A 19 30.64 12.43 26.41
N TRP A 20 30.21 13.29 25.50
CA TRP A 20 28.80 13.42 25.14
C TRP A 20 28.39 12.19 24.33
N LEU A 21 27.91 11.13 25.00
CA LEU A 21 27.10 10.13 24.31
C LEU A 21 25.81 10.82 23.88
N ARG A 22 25.74 11.25 22.61
CA ARG A 22 24.45 11.39 21.95
C ARG A 22 23.90 9.97 21.84
N ALA A 23 22.90 9.64 22.66
CA ALA A 23 22.05 8.50 22.37
C ALA A 23 21.41 8.81 21.01
N ALA A 24 21.86 8.14 19.96
CA ALA A 24 21.07 8.08 18.75
C ALA A 24 19.75 7.42 19.16
N LEU A 25 18.62 8.12 19.01
CA LEU A 25 17.34 7.42 19.04
C LEU A 25 17.43 6.36 17.94
N LEU A 26 17.33 5.11 18.34
CA LEU A 26 17.16 4.02 17.38
C LEU A 26 15.79 4.23 16.72
N ALA A 27 15.74 4.10 15.40
CA ALA A 27 14.48 4.03 14.68
C ALA A 27 13.61 2.93 15.32
N GLY A 28 12.31 3.19 15.38
CA GLY A 28 11.34 2.20 15.79
C GLY A 28 11.18 1.07 14.77
N PRO A 29 10.33 0.08 15.06
CA PRO A 29 10.22 -1.15 14.27
C PRO A 29 9.33 -1.02 13.02
N TYR A 30 8.75 0.15 12.77
CA TYR A 30 7.78 0.40 11.69
C TYR A 30 8.41 1.17 10.54
N SER A 31 7.68 1.27 9.42
CA SER A 31 8.19 1.90 8.20
C SER A 31 8.56 3.38 8.39
N ALA A 32 9.47 3.88 7.55
CA ALA A 32 9.99 5.25 7.60
C ALA A 32 9.00 6.36 7.16
N GLY A 33 7.72 6.05 6.91
CA GLY A 33 6.73 7.04 6.50
C GLY A 33 6.81 7.49 5.03
N LEU A 34 7.85 7.07 4.29
CA LEU A 34 8.09 7.42 2.89
C LEU A 34 8.99 6.37 2.24
N ASN A 35 8.63 5.92 1.04
CA ASN A 35 9.49 5.12 0.14
C ASN A 35 10.31 4.03 0.86
N ASP A 36 9.62 3.22 1.66
CA ASP A 36 10.20 2.11 2.42
C ASP A 36 9.54 0.78 2.05
N PRO A 37 9.61 0.37 0.76
CA PRO A 37 8.86 -0.79 0.26
C PRO A 37 9.29 -2.11 0.90
N GLY A 38 10.51 -2.16 1.44
CA GLY A 38 11.09 -3.33 2.10
C GLY A 38 10.76 -3.47 3.58
N SER A 39 10.06 -2.50 4.19
CA SER A 39 9.68 -2.59 5.60
C SER A 39 8.86 -3.87 5.84
N ALA A 40 9.24 -4.63 6.85
CA ALA A 40 8.55 -5.87 7.20
C ALA A 40 7.13 -5.61 7.75
N THR A 41 6.92 -4.42 8.30
CA THR A 41 5.65 -3.93 8.83
C THR A 41 5.24 -2.71 8.01
N ASP A 42 3.96 -2.56 7.69
CA ASP A 42 3.37 -1.33 7.14
C ASP A 42 4.17 -0.58 6.06
N ALA A 43 4.82 -1.31 5.14
CA ALA A 43 5.50 -0.71 3.99
C ALA A 43 4.54 0.20 3.21
N PRO A 44 4.89 1.48 2.97
CA PRO A 44 4.02 2.46 2.34
C PRO A 44 3.63 2.06 0.93
N ILE A 45 2.41 2.44 0.54
CA ILE A 45 1.88 2.18 -0.80
C ILE A 45 1.79 3.50 -1.57
N PRO A 46 2.45 3.64 -2.73
CA PRO A 46 2.45 4.90 -3.47
C PRO A 46 1.08 5.17 -4.07
N GLY A 47 0.58 6.40 -3.93
CA GLY A 47 -0.65 6.87 -4.58
C GLY A 47 -0.49 7.00 -6.08
N PHE A 48 0.73 7.29 -6.54
CA PHE A 48 1.09 7.49 -7.94
C PHE A 48 2.29 6.64 -8.34
N VAL A 49 2.28 6.16 -9.58
CA VAL A 49 3.38 5.41 -10.17
C VAL A 49 3.65 5.91 -11.59
N GLY A 50 4.85 5.64 -12.10
CA GLY A 50 5.23 5.97 -13.46
C GLY A 50 6.69 6.39 -13.61
N PRO A 51 7.06 6.92 -14.79
CA PRO A 51 8.44 7.28 -15.13
C PRO A 51 9.07 8.40 -14.29
N ASP A 52 8.28 9.19 -13.57
CA ASP A 52 8.79 10.27 -12.70
C ASP A 52 9.13 9.77 -11.28
N GLY A 53 8.79 8.51 -10.97
CA GLY A 53 9.17 7.83 -9.73
C GLY A 53 7.97 7.36 -8.91
N GLN A 54 8.19 6.36 -8.06
CA GLN A 54 7.15 5.83 -7.17
C GLN A 54 6.75 6.89 -6.13
N GLY A 55 5.44 7.06 -5.94
CA GLY A 55 4.88 8.01 -4.98
C GLY A 55 5.08 9.47 -5.35
N MET A 56 5.51 9.78 -6.58
CA MET A 56 5.59 11.17 -7.06
C MET A 56 4.24 11.59 -7.64
N ALA A 57 3.53 12.46 -6.93
CA ALA A 57 2.16 12.86 -7.29
C ALA A 57 2.13 13.73 -8.54
N ARG A 58 1.16 13.47 -9.43
CA ARG A 58 0.92 14.30 -10.62
C ARG A 58 0.03 15.48 -10.24
N ILE A 59 0.62 16.64 -10.01
CA ILE A 59 -0.06 17.83 -9.46
C ILE A 59 0.05 19.00 -10.45
N ASP A 60 -1.01 19.79 -10.58
CA ASP A 60 -0.95 21.11 -11.24
C ASP A 60 -0.61 22.18 -10.19
N ASP A 61 0.57 22.77 -10.28
CA ASP A 61 1.05 23.78 -9.32
C ASP A 61 0.68 25.23 -9.73
N GLY A 62 -0.15 25.39 -10.77
CA GLY A 62 -0.51 26.68 -11.35
C GLY A 62 0.54 27.27 -12.31
N PHE A 63 1.72 26.65 -12.42
CA PHE A 63 2.75 26.96 -13.42
C PHE A 63 2.96 25.82 -14.42
N GLY A 64 2.49 24.62 -14.09
CA GLY A 64 2.44 23.46 -14.96
C GLY A 64 2.09 22.19 -14.18
N ILE A 65 2.07 21.07 -14.88
CA ILE A 65 1.89 19.76 -14.25
C ILE A 65 3.27 19.24 -13.83
N ILE A 66 3.48 19.05 -12.53
CA ILE A 66 4.63 18.31 -11.99
C ILE A 66 4.37 16.81 -12.08
N ASN A 67 5.42 16.03 -12.33
CA ASN A 67 5.35 14.57 -12.52
C ASN A 67 4.27 14.18 -13.54
N ASP A 68 4.25 14.86 -14.68
CA ASP A 68 3.21 14.77 -15.70
C ASP A 68 3.10 13.38 -16.36
N ARG A 69 4.12 12.53 -16.21
CA ARG A 69 4.17 11.16 -16.73
C ARG A 69 3.70 10.12 -15.72
N ASN A 70 3.50 10.51 -14.45
CA ASN A 70 2.92 9.64 -13.45
C ASN A 70 1.40 9.60 -13.53
N TYR A 71 0.82 8.53 -12.99
CA TYR A 71 -0.62 8.30 -12.94
C TYR A 71 -0.98 7.61 -11.63
N VAL A 72 -2.27 7.69 -11.26
CA VAL A 72 -2.79 7.04 -10.06
C VAL A 72 -2.47 5.55 -10.10
N ASN A 73 -1.95 5.02 -9.00
CA ASN A 73 -1.47 3.65 -8.92
C ASN A 73 -2.59 2.66 -9.27
N PRO A 74 -2.45 1.86 -10.35
CA PRO A 74 -3.47 0.91 -10.79
C PRO A 74 -3.64 -0.28 -9.84
N LEU A 75 -2.82 -0.36 -8.78
CA LEU A 75 -3.06 -1.25 -7.65
C LEU A 75 -4.41 -1.00 -6.97
N PHE A 76 -4.94 0.23 -7.01
CA PHE A 76 -6.22 0.60 -6.41
C PHE A 76 -7.36 0.34 -7.39
N PHE A 77 -8.29 -0.54 -6.99
CA PHE A 77 -9.39 -0.99 -7.86
C PHE A 77 -10.72 -0.32 -7.55
N ASP A 78 -10.78 0.39 -6.43
CA ASP A 78 -11.92 1.20 -6.05
C ASP A 78 -11.47 2.28 -5.08
N TRP A 79 -12.36 3.24 -4.90
CA TRP A 79 -12.18 4.35 -3.98
C TRP A 79 -13.46 4.54 -3.18
N ALA A 80 -13.35 5.17 -2.01
CA ALA A 80 -14.53 5.58 -1.27
C ALA A 80 -15.44 6.42 -2.18
N ASN A 81 -16.72 6.07 -2.24
CA ASN A 81 -17.65 6.66 -3.21
C ASN A 81 -18.82 7.41 -2.56
N ALA A 82 -18.92 7.38 -1.22
CA ALA A 82 -19.89 8.17 -0.49
C ALA A 82 -19.39 8.51 0.93
N VAL A 83 -19.74 9.73 1.38
CA VAL A 83 -19.63 10.12 2.80
C VAL A 83 -20.95 9.77 3.49
N THR A 84 -20.90 8.91 4.49
CA THR A 84 -22.08 8.49 5.26
C THR A 84 -22.31 9.33 6.49
N SER A 85 -21.22 9.83 7.09
CA SER A 85 -21.27 10.76 8.21
C SER A 85 -20.00 11.61 8.23
N TYR A 86 -20.13 12.89 8.49
CA TYR A 86 -19.01 13.79 8.76
C TYR A 86 -19.37 14.70 9.93
N ALA A 87 -18.55 14.68 10.97
CA ALA A 87 -18.74 15.44 12.20
C ALA A 87 -17.36 15.88 12.71
N PRO A 88 -16.78 16.95 12.14
CA PRO A 88 -15.50 17.46 12.59
C PRO A 88 -15.62 18.11 13.97
N ALA A 89 -14.49 18.19 14.69
CA ALA A 89 -14.40 18.99 15.89
C ALA A 89 -14.61 20.50 15.58
N PRO A 90 -15.04 21.30 16.57
CA PRO A 90 -15.20 22.74 16.37
C PRO A 90 -13.90 23.43 15.97
N GLY A 91 -13.97 24.38 15.03
CA GLY A 91 -12.82 25.23 14.66
C GLY A 91 -12.19 24.93 13.31
N VAL A 92 -12.62 23.87 12.61
CA VAL A 92 -12.25 23.63 11.21
C VAL A 92 -12.68 24.83 10.35
N ALA A 93 -11.74 25.44 9.64
CA ALA A 93 -12.06 26.54 8.75
C ALA A 93 -12.83 26.02 7.53
N GLY A 94 -13.78 26.82 7.01
CA GLY A 94 -14.73 26.35 6.00
C GLY A 94 -14.11 25.78 4.71
N ALA A 95 -12.89 26.20 4.35
CA ALA A 95 -12.16 25.64 3.20
C ALA A 95 -11.77 24.16 3.38
N TRP A 96 -11.66 23.68 4.62
CA TRP A 96 -11.23 22.32 4.97
C TRP A 96 -12.37 21.42 5.43
N ALA A 97 -13.60 21.95 5.46
CA ALA A 97 -14.80 21.27 5.95
C ALA A 97 -15.56 20.53 4.85
N ASN A 98 -15.02 20.46 3.63
CA ASN A 98 -15.69 19.80 2.52
C ASN A 98 -15.36 18.31 2.45
N SER A 99 -16.19 17.49 3.10
CA SER A 99 -16.02 16.03 3.09
C SER A 99 -16.05 15.39 1.70
N SER A 100 -16.57 16.07 0.65
CA SER A 100 -16.57 15.48 -0.69
C SER A 100 -15.17 15.29 -1.29
N PHE A 101 -14.15 15.97 -0.76
CA PHE A 101 -12.77 15.78 -1.19
C PHE A 101 -12.21 14.40 -0.83
N THR A 102 -12.83 13.71 0.14
CA THR A 102 -12.44 12.36 0.56
C THR A 102 -12.87 11.23 -0.41
N LEU A 103 -13.51 11.59 -1.53
CA LEU A 103 -14.14 10.65 -2.45
C LEU A 103 -13.37 10.58 -3.76
N GLY A 104 -13.30 9.37 -4.33
CA GLY A 104 -12.59 9.13 -5.57
C GLY A 104 -11.09 8.95 -5.38
N ALA A 105 -10.37 9.05 -6.49
CA ALA A 105 -8.93 8.79 -6.52
C ALA A 105 -8.15 9.88 -5.78
N VAL A 106 -7.06 9.46 -5.13
CA VAL A 106 -6.02 10.34 -4.61
C VAL A 106 -5.60 11.34 -5.70
N SER A 107 -5.57 12.62 -5.37
CA SER A 107 -5.05 13.71 -6.20
C SER A 107 -3.59 14.01 -5.86
N GLY A 108 -3.16 13.70 -4.63
CA GLY A 108 -1.86 14.08 -4.08
C GLY A 108 -1.75 15.57 -3.77
N ASP A 109 -2.83 16.32 -3.94
CA ASP A 109 -2.92 17.71 -3.50
C ASP A 109 -3.30 17.72 -2.02
N HIS A 110 -2.35 18.11 -1.17
CA HIS A 110 -2.56 18.31 0.27
C HIS A 110 -3.65 19.32 0.64
N PHE A 111 -4.20 20.08 -0.32
CA PHE A 111 -5.36 20.93 -0.13
C PHE A 111 -6.71 20.23 -0.39
N ASP A 112 -6.73 19.12 -1.13
CA ASP A 112 -7.93 18.33 -1.45
C ASP A 112 -8.28 17.36 -0.29
N VAL A 113 -8.46 17.91 0.91
CA VAL A 113 -8.68 17.13 2.13
C VAL A 113 -9.96 17.53 2.87
N ALA A 114 -10.47 16.61 3.67
CA ALA A 114 -11.46 16.92 4.69
C ALA A 114 -10.85 16.76 6.08
N SER A 115 -10.76 17.88 6.78
CA SER A 115 -10.20 17.95 8.12
C SER A 115 -11.17 17.41 9.15
N LEU A 116 -10.67 16.62 10.10
CA LEU A 116 -11.47 16.15 11.23
C LEU A 116 -11.56 17.18 12.36
N GLY A 117 -10.73 18.21 12.39
CA GLY A 117 -10.70 19.18 13.48
C GLY A 117 -9.96 18.65 14.70
N ASP A 118 -9.10 19.50 15.28
CA ASP A 118 -8.36 19.17 16.49
C ASP A 118 -9.12 19.62 17.76
N LEU A 119 -9.23 18.74 18.75
CA LEU A 119 -9.81 19.08 20.03
C LEU A 119 -8.78 19.68 21.00
N ALA A 120 -8.96 20.96 21.29
CA ALA A 120 -8.17 21.67 22.30
C ALA A 120 -8.35 21.15 23.74
N SER A 121 -9.56 20.68 24.10
CA SER A 121 -9.83 20.14 25.45
C SER A 121 -11.19 19.44 25.52
N GLY A 122 -11.19 18.16 25.91
CA GLY A 122 -12.44 17.41 26.15
C GLY A 122 -13.38 17.35 24.93
N GLY A 123 -14.49 16.64 25.08
CA GLY A 123 -15.47 16.49 24.01
C GLY A 123 -15.27 15.24 23.15
N THR A 124 -15.95 15.21 22.00
CA THR A 124 -15.94 14.07 21.06
C THR A 124 -15.02 14.41 19.90
N PRO A 125 -13.97 13.62 19.63
CA PRO A 125 -13.08 13.87 18.50
C PRO A 125 -13.82 13.90 17.17
N GLY A 126 -13.21 14.58 16.19
CA GLY A 126 -13.70 14.63 14.82
C GLY A 126 -13.86 13.23 14.22
N ARG A 127 -14.90 13.04 13.41
CA ARG A 127 -15.20 11.75 12.78
C ARG A 127 -15.66 11.88 11.35
N LEU A 128 -15.19 10.96 10.52
CA LEU A 128 -15.61 10.79 9.13
C LEU A 128 -15.88 9.30 8.90
N THR A 129 -17.00 8.96 8.28
CA THR A 129 -17.29 7.58 7.84
C THR A 129 -17.54 7.57 6.34
N LEU A 130 -16.70 6.84 5.62
CA LEU A 130 -16.75 6.63 4.19
C LEU A 130 -17.36 5.28 3.86
N HIS A 131 -17.96 5.17 2.67
CA HIS A 131 -18.58 3.96 2.17
C HIS A 131 -18.01 3.55 0.80
N PHE A 132 -17.90 2.25 0.61
CA PHE A 132 -17.53 1.58 -0.63
C PHE A 132 -18.71 0.76 -1.17
N ALA A 133 -19.12 1.07 -2.39
CA ALA A 133 -20.18 0.37 -3.11
C ALA A 133 -19.82 -1.09 -3.36
N ASN A 134 -18.53 -1.37 -3.59
CA ASN A 134 -18.01 -2.73 -3.66
C ASN A 134 -17.23 -3.01 -2.36
N PRO A 135 -17.60 -4.04 -1.60
CA PRO A 135 -16.90 -4.35 -0.36
C PRO A 135 -15.41 -4.64 -0.57
N ILE A 136 -14.59 -4.10 0.32
CA ILE A 136 -13.19 -4.51 0.50
C ILE A 136 -13.21 -5.91 1.12
N ARG A 137 -12.31 -6.80 0.68
CA ARG A 137 -12.17 -8.18 1.13
C ARG A 137 -10.84 -8.38 1.82
N ASP A 138 -10.80 -9.30 2.78
CA ASP A 138 -9.57 -9.82 3.36
C ASP A 138 -8.91 -10.77 2.35
N LEU A 139 -7.84 -10.31 1.71
CA LEU A 139 -6.99 -11.09 0.81
C LEU A 139 -5.53 -11.03 1.29
N SER A 140 -4.58 -11.54 0.49
CA SER A 140 -3.19 -11.50 0.91
C SER A 140 -2.66 -10.05 1.05
N GLY A 141 -2.29 -9.68 2.29
CA GLY A 141 -1.61 -8.42 2.62
C GLY A 141 -2.59 -7.28 2.89
N ALA A 142 -2.13 -6.05 2.74
CA ALA A 142 -2.97 -4.87 2.95
C ALA A 142 -4.16 -4.85 1.96
N ASP A 143 -5.34 -4.57 2.50
CA ASP A 143 -6.60 -4.59 1.75
C ASP A 143 -7.05 -3.21 1.31
N PHE A 144 -6.62 -2.17 2.02
CA PHE A 144 -6.83 -0.79 1.62
C PHE A 144 -5.73 0.11 2.16
N THR A 145 -5.72 1.34 1.64
CA THR A 145 -4.74 2.36 1.97
C THR A 145 -5.43 3.67 2.28
N VAL A 146 -4.94 4.40 3.27
CA VAL A 146 -5.43 5.74 3.64
C VAL A 146 -4.38 6.80 3.28
N PHE A 147 -4.83 7.85 2.60
CA PHE A 147 -4.05 9.04 2.25
C PHE A 147 -4.51 10.21 3.14
N GLU A 148 -3.55 10.85 3.78
CA GLU A 148 -3.70 11.93 4.77
C GLU A 148 -2.54 12.91 4.50
N ASN A 149 -2.63 14.19 4.85
CA ASN A 149 -1.69 15.20 4.34
C ASN A 149 -0.33 15.34 5.07
N ALA A 150 0.13 14.33 5.80
CA ALA A 150 1.42 14.39 6.50
C ALA A 150 2.61 14.77 5.59
N PHE A 151 3.60 15.47 6.17
CA PHE A 151 4.77 15.97 5.42
C PHE A 151 6.04 16.11 6.24
N PHE A 152 7.20 15.94 5.59
CA PHE A 152 8.49 16.15 6.24
C PHE A 152 8.83 17.63 6.37
N GLN A 153 9.20 18.06 7.57
CA GLN A 153 9.64 19.42 7.92
C GLN A 153 11.17 19.55 8.04
N GLY A 154 11.93 18.49 7.74
CA GLY A 154 13.38 18.47 7.87
C GLY A 154 14.00 17.15 7.41
N THR A 155 15.26 16.91 7.79
CA THR A 155 16.05 15.74 7.34
C THR A 155 16.43 14.75 8.46
N GLY A 156 15.87 14.91 9.66
CA GLY A 156 16.10 14.02 10.82
C GLY A 156 15.10 12.88 10.93
N ALA A 157 15.33 11.91 11.82
CA ALA A 157 14.40 10.79 12.04
C ALA A 157 13.01 11.24 12.52
N ALA A 158 12.95 12.18 13.47
CA ALA A 158 11.72 12.85 13.91
C ALA A 158 11.49 14.12 13.07
N SER A 159 11.05 13.96 11.83
CA SER A 159 10.83 15.09 10.92
C SER A 159 9.46 15.08 10.25
N LEU A 160 8.60 14.09 10.54
CA LEU A 160 7.27 14.03 9.98
C LEU A 160 6.33 14.90 10.81
N PHE A 161 5.79 15.96 10.22
CA PHE A 161 4.54 16.54 10.70
C PHE A 161 3.41 15.58 10.33
N ALA A 162 2.65 15.17 11.33
CA ALA A 162 1.54 14.25 11.16
C ALA A 162 0.44 14.60 12.16
N GLU A 163 -0.79 14.38 11.73
CA GLU A 163 -2.00 14.46 12.53
C GLU A 163 -2.71 13.12 12.35
N PHE A 164 -2.93 12.40 13.46
CA PHE A 164 -3.35 11.00 13.38
C PHE A 164 -4.85 10.82 13.52
N ALA A 165 -5.35 9.78 12.87
CA ALA A 165 -6.67 9.24 13.16
C ALA A 165 -6.59 7.73 13.43
N TYR A 166 -7.41 7.27 14.39
CA TYR A 166 -7.75 5.85 14.44
C TYR A 166 -8.53 5.48 13.19
N VAL A 167 -8.24 4.30 12.67
CA VAL A 167 -9.01 3.69 11.59
C VAL A 167 -9.90 2.59 12.17
N GLU A 168 -11.18 2.65 11.83
CA GLU A 168 -12.18 1.65 12.17
C GLU A 168 -12.89 1.19 10.91
N VAL A 169 -13.29 -0.07 10.85
CA VAL A 169 -13.96 -0.65 9.67
C VAL A 169 -15.21 -1.42 10.06
N SER A 170 -16.16 -1.49 9.14
CA SER A 170 -17.44 -2.15 9.39
C SER A 170 -18.02 -2.78 8.12
N ALA A 171 -18.69 -3.92 8.28
CA ALA A 171 -19.49 -4.55 7.23
C ALA A 171 -20.88 -3.92 7.09
N ASP A 172 -21.46 -3.41 8.18
CA ASP A 172 -22.86 -2.97 8.25
C ASP A 172 -23.05 -1.46 8.50
N GLY A 173 -21.97 -0.73 8.76
CA GLY A 173 -22.01 0.70 9.04
C GLY A 173 -22.49 1.04 10.46
N VAL A 174 -22.64 0.04 11.33
CA VAL A 174 -23.08 0.18 12.72
C VAL A 174 -22.03 -0.37 13.69
N ASN A 175 -21.54 -1.58 13.44
CA ASN A 175 -20.57 -2.27 14.28
C ASN A 175 -19.17 -2.08 13.70
N PHE A 176 -18.34 -1.30 14.38
CA PHE A 176 -16.99 -0.96 13.92
C PHE A 176 -15.92 -1.71 14.71
N ALA A 177 -14.99 -2.33 14.00
CA ALA A 177 -13.76 -2.87 14.55
C ALA A 177 -12.63 -1.86 14.33
N ARG A 178 -11.93 -1.51 15.40
CA ARG A 178 -10.79 -0.58 15.34
C ARG A 178 -9.49 -1.34 15.12
N PHE A 179 -8.65 -0.84 14.22
CA PHE A 179 -7.31 -1.40 14.03
C PHE A 179 -6.44 -1.22 15.28
N PRO A 180 -5.58 -2.20 15.63
CA PRO A 180 -4.77 -2.15 16.83
C PRO A 180 -3.56 -1.22 16.66
N ALA A 181 -3.80 0.09 16.76
CA ALA A 181 -2.79 1.13 16.68
C ALA A 181 -1.67 0.96 17.73
N ARG A 182 -0.46 1.42 17.40
CA ARG A 182 0.70 1.54 18.31
C ARG A 182 1.36 2.91 18.16
N SER A 183 1.81 3.48 19.28
CA SER A 183 2.66 4.67 19.30
C SER A 183 3.78 4.52 20.32
N LEU A 184 5.01 4.78 19.90
CA LEU A 184 6.20 4.89 20.75
C LEU A 184 6.69 6.34 20.85
N THR A 185 5.90 7.31 20.38
CA THR A 185 6.20 8.74 20.52
C THR A 185 6.26 9.09 22.01
N ALA A 186 7.41 9.55 22.49
CA ALA A 186 7.68 9.59 23.93
C ALA A 186 6.91 10.68 24.70
N ALA A 187 6.56 11.78 24.04
CA ALA A 187 5.91 12.93 24.64
C ALA A 187 5.25 13.82 23.56
N ALA A 188 4.44 14.78 24.01
CA ALA A 188 3.83 15.79 23.15
C ALA A 188 4.89 16.56 22.34
N VAL A 189 4.63 16.77 21.05
CA VAL A 189 5.55 17.44 20.12
C VAL A 189 5.22 18.93 19.91
N GLY A 190 4.06 19.37 20.41
CA GLY A 190 3.57 20.74 20.29
C GLY A 190 2.82 20.99 18.98
N GLN A 191 2.33 22.22 18.83
CA GLN A 191 1.33 22.57 17.82
C GLN A 191 1.70 22.19 16.38
N TYR A 192 2.96 22.40 15.98
CA TYR A 192 3.44 22.03 14.66
C TYR A 192 4.72 21.20 14.77
N GLY A 193 4.79 20.38 15.82
CA GLY A 193 5.93 19.50 16.06
C GLY A 193 5.96 18.32 15.10
N SER A 194 7.12 17.69 15.02
CA SER A 194 7.32 16.49 14.20
C SER A 194 7.51 15.25 15.06
N ILE A 195 7.08 14.11 14.53
CA ILE A 195 7.28 12.77 15.10
C ILE A 195 8.24 11.94 14.24
N ASP A 196 8.71 10.83 14.81
CA ASP A 196 9.42 9.79 14.07
C ASP A 196 8.41 8.72 13.59
N PRO A 197 8.16 8.58 12.29
CA PRO A 197 7.12 7.67 11.77
C PRO A 197 7.43 6.20 12.03
N THR A 198 8.70 5.85 12.29
CA THR A 198 9.09 4.47 12.63
C THR A 198 8.60 4.03 14.01
N ASN A 199 8.09 4.97 14.81
CA ASN A 199 7.47 4.74 16.12
C ASN A 199 5.94 4.60 16.07
N VAL A 200 5.34 4.65 14.88
CA VAL A 200 3.88 4.67 14.70
C VAL A 200 3.42 3.55 13.77
N PHE A 201 2.32 2.88 14.12
CA PHE A 201 1.71 1.80 13.34
C PHE A 201 0.18 1.81 13.46
N ASN A 202 -0.51 1.45 12.37
CA ASN A 202 -1.98 1.37 12.28
C ASN A 202 -2.70 2.67 12.66
N LEU A 203 -2.11 3.83 12.33
CA LEU A 203 -2.72 5.16 12.42
C LEU A 203 -2.66 5.83 11.04
N ALA A 204 -3.79 6.38 10.58
CA ALA A 204 -3.79 7.23 9.39
C ALA A 204 -2.93 8.48 9.66
N GLY A 205 -2.20 8.98 8.67
CA GLY A 205 -1.32 10.15 8.81
C GLY A 205 0.16 9.85 9.07
N LYS A 206 0.56 8.58 9.25
CA LYS A 206 1.99 8.24 9.46
C LYS A 206 2.84 8.20 8.18
N HIS A 207 2.22 8.34 7.01
CA HIS A 207 2.90 8.31 5.72
C HIS A 207 2.69 9.60 4.96
N VAL A 208 3.73 10.09 4.29
CA VAL A 208 3.74 11.39 3.62
C VAL A 208 2.81 11.40 2.43
N ASN A 209 1.94 12.40 2.37
CA ASN A 209 1.14 12.65 1.19
C ASN A 209 0.84 14.15 1.03
N ALA A 210 1.91 14.87 0.67
CA ALA A 210 1.93 16.29 0.41
C ALA A 210 3.16 16.68 -0.41
N PHE A 211 3.15 17.90 -0.96
CA PHE A 211 4.30 18.52 -1.65
C PHE A 211 4.92 17.67 -2.76
N GLY A 212 4.09 16.99 -3.54
CA GLY A 212 4.52 16.14 -4.65
C GLY A 212 4.92 14.72 -4.26
N ALA A 213 4.90 14.36 -2.98
CA ALA A 213 4.97 12.99 -2.51
C ALA A 213 3.56 12.48 -2.15
N SER A 214 3.26 11.22 -2.45
CA SER A 214 1.98 10.57 -2.15
C SER A 214 2.18 9.11 -1.80
N TRP A 215 2.15 8.82 -0.51
CA TRP A 215 2.30 7.52 0.10
C TRP A 215 1.21 7.32 1.12
N GLY A 216 0.45 6.25 0.97
CA GLY A 216 -0.64 5.95 1.86
C GLY A 216 -0.28 4.88 2.88
N THR A 217 -1.00 4.91 3.99
CA THR A 217 -0.88 3.98 5.11
C THR A 217 -1.69 2.71 4.84
N PRO A 218 -1.05 1.53 4.75
CA PRO A 218 -1.74 0.26 4.49
C PRO A 218 -2.47 -0.27 5.73
N PHE A 219 -3.61 -0.94 5.51
CA PHE A 219 -4.38 -1.63 6.54
C PHE A 219 -4.83 -3.01 6.04
N ASP A 220 -4.68 -4.05 6.87
CA ASP A 220 -4.97 -5.46 6.57
C ASP A 220 -6.15 -5.94 7.42
N LEU A 221 -7.27 -6.33 6.81
CA LEU A 221 -8.49 -6.70 7.54
C LEU A 221 -8.30 -7.95 8.43
N ALA A 222 -7.28 -8.77 8.17
CA ALA A 222 -6.92 -9.87 9.05
C ALA A 222 -6.56 -9.38 10.47
N ASP A 223 -6.01 -8.16 10.62
CA ASP A 223 -5.66 -7.56 11.93
C ASP A 223 -6.89 -7.30 12.82
N VAL A 224 -8.07 -7.21 12.21
CA VAL A 224 -9.36 -6.99 12.90
C VAL A 224 -10.32 -8.18 12.75
N GLY A 225 -9.91 -9.24 12.05
CA GLY A 225 -10.66 -10.49 11.91
C GLY A 225 -11.95 -10.36 11.10
N LEU A 226 -11.98 -9.49 10.09
CA LEU A 226 -13.15 -9.27 9.23
C LEU A 226 -12.88 -9.71 7.79
N ALA A 227 -13.69 -10.63 7.26
CA ALA A 227 -13.51 -11.12 5.89
C ALA A 227 -13.90 -10.09 4.80
N SER A 228 -14.71 -9.09 5.15
CA SER A 228 -15.15 -8.04 4.22
C SER A 228 -15.76 -6.84 4.93
N VAL A 229 -15.53 -5.63 4.40
CA VAL A 229 -16.06 -4.38 4.93
C VAL A 229 -16.53 -3.45 3.81
N SER A 230 -17.52 -2.60 4.10
CA SER A 230 -18.02 -1.57 3.18
C SER A 230 -17.89 -0.16 3.75
N TYR A 231 -17.47 -0.04 5.01
CA TYR A 231 -17.35 1.24 5.69
C TYR A 231 -15.98 1.38 6.32
N VAL A 232 -15.36 2.54 6.14
CA VAL A 232 -14.12 2.95 6.79
C VAL A 232 -14.41 4.22 7.56
N ARG A 233 -14.08 4.26 8.84
CA ARG A 233 -14.28 5.40 9.72
C ARG A 233 -12.96 5.86 10.29
N PHE A 234 -12.81 7.18 10.30
CA PHE A 234 -11.72 7.88 10.95
C PHE A 234 -12.25 8.53 12.23
N VAL A 235 -11.45 8.42 13.29
CA VAL A 235 -11.66 9.13 14.56
C VAL A 235 -10.37 9.87 14.85
N ASP A 236 -10.44 11.19 14.86
CA ASP A 236 -9.31 12.07 15.16
C ASP A 236 -8.67 11.74 16.51
N ILE A 237 -7.36 11.95 16.61
CA ILE A 237 -6.58 11.79 17.84
C ILE A 237 -6.11 13.17 18.30
N PRO A 238 -6.63 13.68 19.43
CA PRO A 238 -6.04 14.85 20.06
C PRO A 238 -4.65 14.48 20.60
N GLY A 239 -3.58 14.97 19.96
CA GLY A 239 -2.17 14.66 20.21
C GLY A 239 -1.57 14.99 21.57
N ASN A 240 -2.39 15.23 22.59
CA ASN A 240 -1.96 15.57 23.94
C ASN A 240 -1.70 14.35 24.84
N GLY A 241 -1.82 13.12 24.31
CA GLY A 241 -1.64 11.88 25.06
C GLY A 241 -2.88 11.39 25.80
N THR A 242 -4.05 12.01 25.61
CA THR A 242 -5.30 11.50 26.20
C THR A 242 -5.90 10.32 25.44
N SER A 243 -5.64 10.25 24.13
CA SER A 243 -5.93 9.09 23.29
C SER A 243 -4.89 8.00 23.51
N LEU A 244 -5.33 6.75 23.60
CA LEU A 244 -4.49 5.60 23.92
C LEU A 244 -4.39 4.61 22.77
N ASP A 245 -3.21 4.05 22.56
CA ASP A 245 -3.01 2.95 21.63
C ASP A 245 -3.61 1.64 22.18
N SER A 246 -3.52 0.57 21.40
CA SER A 246 -4.10 -0.73 21.79
C SER A 246 -3.37 -1.44 22.95
N LEU A 247 -2.26 -0.89 23.45
CA LEU A 247 -1.56 -1.32 24.66
C LEU A 247 -1.74 -0.32 25.82
N ASN A 248 -2.70 0.59 25.70
CA ASN A 248 -2.97 1.67 26.65
C ASN A 248 -1.80 2.66 26.82
N GLN A 249 -0.97 2.84 25.79
CA GLN A 249 0.06 3.89 25.77
C GLN A 249 -0.50 5.19 25.20
N PRO A 250 -0.12 6.36 25.74
CA PRO A 250 -0.49 7.65 25.18
C PRO A 250 -0.05 7.80 23.71
N ILE A 251 -0.91 8.37 22.87
CA ILE A 251 -0.58 8.76 21.50
C ILE A 251 -0.34 10.27 21.47
N TYR A 252 0.78 10.67 20.86
CA TYR A 252 1.14 12.07 20.65
C TYR A 252 1.40 12.33 19.16
N ASP A 253 0.88 13.46 18.69
CA ASP A 253 1.10 14.04 17.36
C ASP A 253 1.03 15.58 17.46
N ALA A 254 0.93 16.27 16.31
CA ALA A 254 0.85 17.72 16.29
C ALA A 254 -0.47 18.22 16.91
N TRP A 255 -0.36 19.05 17.95
CA TRP A 255 -1.52 19.47 18.76
C TRP A 255 -1.24 20.74 19.59
N VAL A 256 -2.13 21.73 19.74
CA VAL A 256 -3.45 21.89 19.11
C VAL A 256 -3.31 22.64 17.79
N THR A 257 -3.52 22.00 16.65
CA THR A 257 -3.44 22.65 15.33
C THR A 257 -4.67 23.51 15.03
N ILE A 258 -4.54 24.44 14.06
CA ILE A 258 -5.60 25.38 13.68
C ILE A 258 -5.70 25.50 12.17
N GLY A 259 -6.90 25.85 11.66
CA GLY A 259 -7.18 25.90 10.23
C GLY A 259 -7.76 24.56 9.78
N SER A 260 -6.90 23.69 9.27
CA SER A 260 -7.14 22.26 9.01
C SER A 260 -6.60 21.41 10.16
N GLY A 261 -6.99 21.74 11.40
CA GLY A 261 -6.42 21.01 12.54
C GLY A 261 -6.96 19.58 12.64
N GLY A 262 -6.20 18.66 13.21
CA GLY A 262 -6.55 17.25 13.31
C GLY A 262 -6.29 16.54 11.98
N ALA A 263 -6.57 15.24 11.92
CA ALA A 263 -6.28 14.46 10.71
C ALA A 263 -7.01 15.02 9.48
N ASP A 264 -6.29 15.15 8.37
CA ASP A 264 -6.75 15.73 7.11
C ASP A 264 -6.87 14.63 6.05
N ILE A 265 -8.05 14.01 5.95
CA ILE A 265 -8.26 12.82 5.10
C ILE A 265 -8.43 13.24 3.64
N GLU A 266 -7.60 12.68 2.75
CA GLU A 266 -7.67 12.91 1.30
C GLU A 266 -8.40 11.78 0.58
N ALA A 267 -8.00 10.52 0.79
CA ALA A 267 -8.55 9.41 0.01
C ALA A 267 -8.39 8.06 0.72
N VAL A 268 -9.24 7.11 0.34
CA VAL A 268 -9.09 5.70 0.72
C VAL A 268 -9.14 4.83 -0.54
N GLY A 269 -8.01 4.22 -0.86
CA GLY A 269 -7.86 3.34 -2.01
C GLY A 269 -8.03 1.88 -1.62
N ALA A 270 -8.99 1.19 -2.22
CA ALA A 270 -9.19 -0.25 -2.03
C ALA A 270 -8.19 -1.04 -2.87
N ILE A 271 -7.43 -1.92 -2.23
CA ILE A 271 -6.53 -2.87 -2.89
C ILE A 271 -7.31 -4.16 -3.14
N SER A 272 -7.88 -4.75 -2.09
CA SER A 272 -8.50 -6.08 -2.12
C SER A 272 -9.99 -6.01 -2.45
N ARG A 273 -10.30 -5.62 -3.70
CA ARG A 273 -11.66 -5.71 -4.25
C ARG A 273 -11.71 -6.82 -5.28
N LEU A 274 -12.68 -7.72 -5.17
CA LEU A 274 -12.94 -8.74 -6.20
C LEU A 274 -13.42 -8.07 -7.49
N MET A 275 -12.93 -8.57 -8.62
CA MET A 275 -13.21 -8.01 -9.93
C MET A 275 -13.41 -9.09 -10.99
N THR A 276 -14.00 -8.63 -12.08
CA THR A 276 -14.13 -9.36 -13.34
C THR A 276 -13.49 -8.54 -14.46
N PHE A 277 -13.09 -9.15 -15.56
CA PHE A 277 -12.50 -8.46 -16.71
C PHE A 277 -13.29 -7.21 -17.18
N PRO A 278 -14.64 -7.22 -17.30
CA PRO A 278 -15.39 -6.01 -17.69
C PRO A 278 -15.33 -4.85 -16.67
N ALA A 279 -15.06 -5.16 -15.40
CA ALA A 279 -14.99 -4.21 -14.29
C ALA A 279 -13.55 -3.83 -13.94
N TRP A 280 -12.57 -4.30 -14.71
CA TRP A 280 -11.16 -4.01 -14.52
C TRP A 280 -10.86 -2.52 -14.83
N PRO A 281 -10.32 -1.73 -13.88
CA PRO A 281 -10.03 -0.30 -14.12
C PRO A 281 -9.08 -0.05 -15.29
N GLY A 282 -8.09 -0.92 -15.52
CA GLY A 282 -7.16 -0.83 -16.66
C GLY A 282 -7.90 -0.82 -18.00
N LEU A 283 -8.99 -1.58 -18.12
CA LEU A 283 -9.85 -1.61 -19.30
C LEU A 283 -10.66 -0.31 -19.47
N SER A 284 -11.12 0.27 -18.35
CA SER A 284 -11.94 1.48 -18.36
C SER A 284 -11.17 2.73 -18.80
N ALA A 285 -9.85 2.73 -18.65
CA ALA A 285 -8.96 3.80 -19.10
C ALA A 285 -8.75 3.81 -20.63
N LEU A 286 -9.03 2.71 -21.32
CA LEU A 286 -8.86 2.59 -22.77
C LEU A 286 -10.06 3.18 -23.54
N ALA A 287 -9.85 3.54 -24.80
CA ALA A 287 -10.94 3.87 -25.71
C ALA A 287 -11.87 2.66 -25.90
N VAL A 288 -13.17 2.90 -26.07
CA VAL A 288 -14.18 1.82 -26.10
C VAL A 288 -13.89 0.76 -27.17
N ALA A 289 -13.34 1.16 -28.32
CA ALA A 289 -12.97 0.25 -29.41
C ALA A 289 -11.86 -0.74 -29.03
N ASP A 290 -11.03 -0.38 -28.05
CA ASP A 290 -9.83 -1.13 -27.67
C ASP A 290 -10.05 -2.00 -26.42
N ARG A 291 -11.29 -2.11 -25.93
CA ARG A 291 -11.64 -2.87 -24.71
C ARG A 291 -11.94 -4.34 -24.94
N GLY A 292 -11.79 -4.84 -26.17
CA GLY A 292 -12.04 -6.24 -26.48
C GLY A 292 -11.02 -7.16 -25.77
N PRO A 293 -11.40 -8.38 -25.33
CA PRO A 293 -10.46 -9.31 -24.66
C PRO A 293 -9.27 -9.73 -25.55
N GLY A 294 -9.45 -9.68 -26.87
CA GLY A 294 -8.40 -9.94 -27.87
C GLY A 294 -7.73 -8.70 -28.44
N ALA A 295 -8.07 -7.49 -27.96
CA ALA A 295 -7.41 -6.26 -28.40
C ALA A 295 -6.05 -6.11 -27.71
N ASP A 296 -5.16 -5.37 -28.37
CA ASP A 296 -3.77 -5.12 -27.99
C ASP A 296 -3.49 -3.62 -28.27
N PRO A 297 -3.82 -2.73 -27.31
CA PRO A 297 -3.84 -1.28 -27.53
C PRO A 297 -2.43 -0.67 -27.65
N ASP A 298 -1.45 -1.26 -26.98
CA ASP A 298 -0.05 -0.81 -26.99
C ASP A 298 0.81 -1.54 -28.04
N GLY A 299 0.28 -2.59 -28.67
CA GLY A 299 0.87 -3.28 -29.82
C GLY A 299 2.04 -4.17 -29.44
N ASP A 300 2.05 -4.66 -28.20
CA ASP A 300 3.17 -5.40 -27.63
C ASP A 300 3.02 -6.93 -27.82
N GLY A 301 1.87 -7.37 -28.35
CA GLY A 301 1.54 -8.76 -28.64
C GLY A 301 0.81 -9.48 -27.51
N VAL A 302 0.53 -8.82 -26.39
CA VAL A 302 -0.26 -9.35 -25.29
C VAL A 302 -1.67 -8.77 -25.32
N SER A 303 -2.68 -9.65 -25.40
CA SER A 303 -4.07 -9.17 -25.46
C SER A 303 -4.56 -8.72 -24.08
N ASN A 304 -5.55 -7.82 -24.04
CA ASN A 304 -6.17 -7.34 -22.81
C ASN A 304 -6.54 -8.45 -21.81
N LEU A 305 -7.06 -9.59 -22.28
CA LEU A 305 -7.38 -10.72 -21.40
C LEU A 305 -6.14 -11.33 -20.74
N LEU A 306 -5.02 -11.41 -21.48
CA LEU A 306 -3.76 -11.90 -20.93
C LEU A 306 -3.10 -10.85 -20.02
N GLU A 307 -3.17 -9.57 -20.38
CA GLU A 307 -2.76 -8.46 -19.53
C GLU A 307 -3.47 -8.52 -18.16
N TYR A 308 -4.81 -8.65 -18.20
CA TYR A 308 -5.64 -8.86 -17.02
C TYR A 308 -5.23 -10.12 -16.23
N ALA A 309 -5.06 -11.25 -16.92
CA ALA A 309 -4.75 -12.52 -16.27
C ALA A 309 -3.37 -12.54 -15.61
N PHE A 310 -2.40 -11.80 -16.14
CA PHE A 310 -1.04 -11.78 -15.63
C PHE A 310 -0.70 -10.52 -14.82
N ALA A 311 -1.72 -9.76 -14.41
CA ALA A 311 -1.61 -8.54 -13.60
C ALA A 311 -0.70 -7.47 -14.21
N ARG A 312 -0.90 -7.21 -15.50
CA ARG A 312 -0.18 -6.22 -16.30
C ARG A 312 -1.09 -5.06 -16.71
N LEU A 313 -0.59 -4.12 -17.52
CA LEU A 313 -1.28 -2.88 -17.87
C LEU A 313 -1.43 -2.74 -19.38
N PRO A 314 -2.66 -2.65 -19.91
CA PRO A 314 -2.95 -2.78 -21.35
C PRO A 314 -2.62 -1.53 -22.17
N HIS A 315 -1.86 -0.60 -21.60
CA HIS A 315 -1.50 0.68 -22.20
C HIS A 315 -0.01 0.98 -22.02
N LEU A 316 0.75 0.03 -21.45
CA LEU A 316 2.18 0.16 -21.25
C LEU A 316 2.85 -0.96 -22.04
N PRO A 317 3.71 -0.62 -23.03
CA PRO A 317 4.43 -1.63 -23.79
C PRO A 317 5.45 -2.33 -22.88
N ASP A 318 5.03 -3.43 -22.26
CA ASP A 318 5.78 -4.18 -21.24
C ASP A 318 6.17 -5.60 -21.71
N ALA A 319 5.88 -5.94 -22.97
CA ALA A 319 6.26 -7.18 -23.65
C ALA A 319 7.75 -7.53 -23.67
N ALA A 320 8.66 -6.66 -23.21
CA ALA A 320 10.08 -7.01 -23.07
C ALA A 320 10.29 -8.27 -22.21
N ALA A 321 9.32 -8.62 -21.35
CA ALA A 321 9.21 -9.93 -20.72
C ALA A 321 7.92 -10.63 -21.15
N SER A 322 8.01 -11.89 -21.61
CA SER A 322 6.83 -12.75 -21.75
C SER A 322 6.09 -12.87 -20.41
N PRO A 323 4.75 -12.81 -20.36
CA PRO A 323 3.96 -12.97 -19.13
C PRO A 323 4.13 -14.34 -18.47
N VAL A 324 4.61 -15.30 -19.26
CA VAL A 324 4.89 -16.67 -18.83
C VAL A 324 6.34 -16.99 -19.15
N GLN A 325 7.08 -17.46 -18.15
CA GLN A 325 8.45 -17.93 -18.28
C GLN A 325 8.51 -19.44 -18.08
N VAL A 326 9.42 -20.12 -18.76
CA VAL A 326 9.70 -21.53 -18.55
C VAL A 326 11.18 -21.69 -18.26
N GLU A 327 11.50 -22.30 -17.13
CA GLU A 327 12.85 -22.55 -16.64
C GLU A 327 13.06 -24.07 -16.46
N SER A 328 14.31 -24.49 -16.30
CA SER A 328 14.63 -25.84 -15.83
C SER A 328 15.20 -25.78 -14.41
N HIS A 329 14.68 -26.63 -13.54
CA HIS A 329 15.13 -26.73 -12.16
C HIS A 329 15.07 -28.20 -11.70
N ALA A 330 16.17 -28.72 -11.16
CA ALA A 330 16.29 -30.10 -10.68
C ALA A 330 15.78 -31.15 -11.70
N ASP A 331 16.24 -31.07 -12.95
CA ASP A 331 15.87 -31.94 -14.08
C ASP A 331 14.38 -31.92 -14.47
N ARG A 332 13.61 -30.92 -14.04
CA ARG A 332 12.21 -30.70 -14.42
C ARG A 332 12.05 -29.36 -15.10
N LEU A 333 11.04 -29.27 -15.96
CA LEU A 333 10.60 -27.97 -16.46
C LEU A 333 9.67 -27.31 -15.44
N GLU A 334 9.80 -26.00 -15.29
CA GLU A 334 9.01 -25.18 -14.38
C GLU A 334 8.41 -24.02 -15.17
N ILE A 335 7.11 -23.78 -14.99
CA ILE A 335 6.43 -22.63 -15.58
C ILE A 335 6.15 -21.59 -14.50
N ILE A 336 6.37 -20.33 -14.85
CA ILE A 336 6.34 -19.19 -13.94
C ILE A 336 5.44 -18.13 -14.55
N PHE A 337 4.48 -17.63 -13.79
CA PHE A 337 3.57 -16.59 -14.23
C PHE A 337 3.02 -15.82 -13.03
N SER A 338 2.47 -14.63 -13.27
CA SER A 338 1.78 -13.86 -12.24
C SER A 338 0.27 -14.14 -12.28
N ARG A 339 -0.42 -14.03 -11.15
CA ARG A 339 -1.89 -13.98 -11.09
C ARG A 339 -2.33 -12.95 -10.07
N ASP A 340 -3.53 -12.42 -10.24
CA ASP A 340 -4.17 -11.54 -9.28
C ASP A 340 -5.23 -12.32 -8.48
N GLU A 341 -5.12 -12.34 -7.15
CA GLU A 341 -6.13 -12.97 -6.28
C GLU A 341 -7.53 -12.36 -6.44
N ARG A 342 -7.60 -11.12 -6.92
CA ARG A 342 -8.84 -10.36 -7.09
C ARG A 342 -9.62 -10.76 -8.34
N ALA A 343 -8.97 -11.40 -9.32
CA ALA A 343 -9.59 -11.78 -10.58
C ALA A 343 -10.46 -13.04 -10.42
N THR A 344 -11.77 -12.84 -10.33
CA THR A 344 -12.73 -13.92 -10.00
C THR A 344 -13.37 -14.59 -11.22
N ASP A 345 -13.19 -14.04 -12.41
CA ASP A 345 -13.74 -14.55 -13.66
C ASP A 345 -12.69 -15.26 -14.53
N LEU A 346 -11.62 -15.78 -13.91
CA LEU A 346 -10.55 -16.51 -14.60
C LEU A 346 -10.36 -17.92 -14.06
N SER A 347 -9.99 -18.83 -14.96
CA SER A 347 -9.30 -20.08 -14.62
C SER A 347 -7.95 -20.17 -15.30
N TYR A 348 -6.94 -20.63 -14.56
CA TYR A 348 -5.59 -20.91 -15.04
C TYR A 348 -5.36 -22.41 -15.05
N ASP A 349 -5.14 -22.99 -16.22
CA ASP A 349 -4.81 -24.40 -16.40
C ASP A 349 -3.34 -24.54 -16.77
N VAL A 350 -2.52 -25.04 -15.85
CA VAL A 350 -1.14 -25.40 -16.15
C VAL A 350 -1.11 -26.75 -16.84
N GLN A 351 -0.65 -26.77 -18.09
CA GLN A 351 -0.74 -27.92 -18.97
C GLN A 351 0.62 -28.37 -19.50
N VAL A 352 0.78 -29.69 -19.65
CA VAL A 352 1.98 -30.34 -20.18
C VAL A 352 1.67 -31.14 -21.45
N ARG A 353 2.69 -31.34 -22.29
CA ARG A 353 2.69 -32.27 -23.44
C ARG A 353 4.10 -32.66 -23.89
N ASP A 354 4.21 -33.75 -24.63
CA ASP A 354 5.50 -34.28 -25.12
C ASP A 354 5.90 -33.84 -26.54
N ALA A 355 4.97 -33.36 -27.37
CA ALA A 355 5.27 -32.96 -28.75
C ALA A 355 4.30 -31.89 -29.27
N LEU A 356 4.78 -30.90 -30.03
CA LEU A 356 3.99 -29.74 -30.52
C LEU A 356 3.01 -30.00 -31.70
N GLY A 357 2.96 -31.20 -32.29
CA GLY A 357 2.12 -31.50 -33.47
C GLY A 357 0.85 -32.35 -33.27
N SER A 358 0.84 -33.29 -32.34
CA SER A 358 -0.31 -34.18 -32.06
C SER A 358 -0.37 -34.54 -30.57
N GLY A 359 -1.55 -34.90 -30.07
CA GLY A 359 -1.79 -35.24 -28.66
C GLY A 359 -2.60 -34.20 -27.89
N GLN A 360 -3.17 -34.60 -26.75
CA GLN A 360 -3.93 -33.72 -25.87
C GLN A 360 -3.04 -33.09 -24.81
N TRP A 361 -3.24 -31.79 -24.57
CA TRP A 361 -2.68 -31.13 -23.40
C TRP A 361 -3.28 -31.73 -22.13
N THR A 362 -2.44 -32.02 -21.15
CA THR A 362 -2.87 -32.56 -19.86
C THR A 362 -2.72 -31.50 -18.79
N THR A 363 -3.81 -31.14 -18.11
CA THR A 363 -3.77 -30.19 -16.99
C THR A 363 -3.23 -30.87 -15.74
N ILE A 364 -2.15 -30.33 -15.16
CA ILE A 364 -1.49 -30.85 -13.95
C ILE A 364 -1.76 -30.00 -12.71
N ALA A 365 -2.08 -28.72 -12.89
CA ALA A 365 -2.47 -27.80 -11.82
C ALA A 365 -3.48 -26.78 -12.34
N ARG A 366 -4.33 -26.27 -11.44
CA ARG A 366 -5.42 -25.35 -11.75
C ARG A 366 -5.62 -24.31 -10.66
N SER A 367 -5.93 -23.08 -11.06
CA SER A 367 -6.54 -22.04 -10.22
C SER A 367 -7.86 -21.62 -10.85
N VAL A 368 -8.88 -21.33 -10.03
CA VAL A 368 -10.20 -20.86 -10.46
C VAL A 368 -10.63 -19.72 -9.54
N ALA A 369 -11.15 -18.63 -10.11
CA ALA A 369 -11.76 -17.53 -9.38
C ALA A 369 -10.87 -16.97 -8.24
N GLY A 370 -9.61 -16.64 -8.57
CA GLY A 370 -8.65 -16.07 -7.63
C GLY A 370 -8.04 -17.04 -6.61
N GLN A 371 -8.52 -18.28 -6.53
CA GLN A 371 -8.02 -19.28 -5.58
C GLN A 371 -6.55 -19.67 -5.87
N PRO A 372 -5.78 -20.12 -4.86
CA PRO A 372 -4.44 -20.66 -5.07
C PRO A 372 -4.40 -21.78 -6.10
N VAL A 373 -3.31 -21.85 -6.87
CA VAL A 373 -3.07 -22.95 -7.81
C VAL A 373 -2.90 -24.24 -7.03
N ALA A 374 -3.72 -25.24 -7.37
CA ALA A 374 -3.73 -26.55 -6.74
C ALA A 374 -3.52 -27.67 -7.77
N PRO A 375 -2.98 -28.83 -7.37
CA PRO A 375 -2.87 -29.99 -8.25
C PRO A 375 -4.23 -30.45 -8.78
N VAL A 376 -4.27 -30.89 -10.05
CA VAL A 376 -5.42 -31.63 -10.60
C VAL A 376 -5.24 -33.12 -10.33
N ALA A 377 -6.33 -33.81 -9.96
CA ALA A 377 -6.33 -35.19 -9.47
C ALA A 377 -5.40 -36.15 -10.26
N SER A 378 -4.66 -36.99 -9.54
CA SER A 378 -3.59 -37.91 -10.00
C SER A 378 -2.21 -37.30 -10.25
N PHE A 379 -2.07 -35.97 -10.21
CA PHE A 379 -0.78 -35.29 -10.35
C PHE A 379 -0.30 -34.73 -9.01
N THR A 380 1.02 -34.71 -8.81
CA THR A 380 1.68 -34.12 -7.64
C THR A 380 2.81 -33.17 -8.07
N PRO A 381 2.49 -32.08 -8.81
CA PRO A 381 3.50 -31.09 -9.17
C PRO A 381 3.97 -30.34 -7.93
N THR A 382 5.19 -29.84 -7.96
CA THR A 382 5.65 -28.86 -6.95
C THR A 382 5.06 -27.51 -7.33
N ILE A 383 4.29 -26.91 -6.43
CA ILE A 383 3.68 -25.59 -6.63
C ILE A 383 4.18 -24.66 -5.52
N THR A 384 4.64 -23.47 -5.89
CA THR A 384 4.91 -22.40 -4.93
C THR A 384 4.23 -21.11 -5.38
N GLU A 385 3.67 -20.38 -4.43
CA GLU A 385 3.13 -19.04 -4.67
C GLU A 385 3.71 -18.04 -3.66
N THR A 386 4.38 -17.01 -4.16
CA THR A 386 4.91 -15.90 -3.34
C THR A 386 4.29 -14.58 -3.78
N SER A 387 4.45 -13.50 -3.01
CA SER A 387 4.11 -12.17 -3.51
C SER A 387 4.98 -11.85 -4.75
N ALA A 388 4.37 -11.24 -5.77
CA ALA A 388 5.07 -10.68 -6.91
C ALA A 388 5.39 -9.18 -6.73
N SER A 389 4.87 -8.55 -5.68
CA SER A 389 5.11 -7.13 -5.41
C SER A 389 6.49 -6.90 -4.79
N ALA A 390 7.12 -5.78 -5.16
CA ALA A 390 8.30 -5.28 -4.48
C ALA A 390 7.98 -4.58 -3.14
N ILE A 391 6.70 -4.27 -2.89
CA ILE A 391 6.22 -3.64 -1.66
C ILE A 391 5.67 -4.73 -0.74
N THR A 392 6.28 -4.89 0.44
CA THR A 392 6.02 -6.01 1.38
C THR A 392 4.57 -6.09 1.85
N SER A 393 3.88 -4.94 1.97
CA SER A 393 2.46 -4.84 2.34
C SER A 393 1.52 -5.33 1.26
N VAL A 394 1.94 -5.37 -0.01
CA VAL A 394 1.08 -5.76 -1.13
C VAL A 394 1.34 -7.22 -1.49
N ARG A 395 0.33 -8.09 -1.35
CA ARG A 395 0.52 -9.53 -1.59
C ARG A 395 -0.58 -10.19 -2.43
N VAL A 396 -1.56 -9.43 -2.91
CA VAL A 396 -2.66 -9.89 -3.79
C VAL A 396 -2.18 -10.29 -5.19
N ILE A 397 -1.05 -9.74 -5.66
CA ILE A 397 -0.41 -10.21 -6.90
C ILE A 397 0.58 -11.32 -6.56
N ARG A 398 0.37 -12.50 -7.15
CA ARG A 398 1.09 -13.73 -6.82
C ARG A 398 1.99 -14.12 -7.95
N LYS A 399 3.24 -14.46 -7.64
CA LYS A 399 4.15 -15.17 -8.53
C LYS A 399 3.96 -16.66 -8.30
N VAL A 400 3.42 -17.34 -9.31
CA VAL A 400 3.21 -18.78 -9.31
C VAL A 400 4.40 -19.47 -9.97
N ARG A 401 4.87 -20.56 -9.38
CA ARG A 401 5.79 -21.51 -9.99
C ARG A 401 5.19 -22.90 -9.92
N VAL A 402 5.14 -23.61 -11.06
CA VAL A 402 4.67 -25.00 -11.13
C VAL A 402 5.71 -25.85 -11.85
N ALA A 403 6.31 -26.80 -11.12
CA ALA A 403 7.24 -27.77 -11.69
C ALA A 403 6.49 -29.00 -12.20
N ASP A 404 6.89 -29.49 -13.38
CA ASP A 404 6.34 -30.69 -13.98
C ASP A 404 6.50 -31.92 -13.05
N VAL A 405 5.52 -32.82 -13.11
CA VAL A 405 5.53 -34.11 -12.42
C VAL A 405 6.54 -35.09 -13.00
N GLN A 406 7.02 -34.87 -14.22
CA GLN A 406 8.02 -35.70 -14.88
C GLN A 406 9.37 -34.99 -15.01
N THR A 407 10.46 -35.76 -14.96
CA THR A 407 11.80 -35.27 -15.29
C THR A 407 11.99 -35.21 -16.81
N MET A 408 12.88 -34.35 -17.26
CA MET A 408 13.23 -34.22 -18.68
C MET A 408 13.96 -35.47 -19.21
N ALA A 409 14.60 -36.25 -18.33
CA ALA A 409 15.46 -37.39 -18.68
C ALA A 409 14.74 -38.57 -19.38
N GLY A 410 13.40 -38.56 -19.45
CA GLY A 410 12.61 -39.59 -20.14
C GLY A 410 11.91 -39.13 -21.43
N HIS A 411 12.08 -37.87 -21.84
CA HIS A 411 11.26 -37.24 -22.87
C HIS A 411 12.13 -36.69 -24.00
N GLY A 412 11.81 -37.03 -25.26
CA GLY A 412 12.48 -36.46 -26.44
C GLY A 412 12.19 -34.97 -26.63
N SER A 413 11.07 -34.50 -26.10
CA SER A 413 10.70 -33.08 -25.95
C SER A 413 9.65 -32.97 -24.86
N ARG A 414 9.56 -31.81 -24.20
CA ARG A 414 8.55 -31.54 -23.17
C ARG A 414 8.17 -30.06 -23.22
N PHE A 415 6.88 -29.76 -23.13
CA PHE A 415 6.35 -28.39 -23.26
C PHE A 415 5.36 -28.11 -22.14
N LEU A 416 5.40 -26.88 -21.62
CA LEU A 416 4.45 -26.35 -20.67
C LEU A 416 3.70 -25.16 -21.28
N ARG A 417 2.46 -24.96 -20.86
CA ARG A 417 1.73 -23.71 -21.07
C ARG A 417 0.80 -23.42 -19.89
N VAL A 418 0.34 -22.17 -19.82
CA VAL A 418 -0.83 -21.80 -19.04
C VAL A 418 -1.96 -21.52 -20.02
N LEU A 419 -3.07 -22.24 -19.90
CA LEU A 419 -4.32 -21.92 -20.59
C LEU A 419 -5.15 -21.03 -19.66
N VAL A 420 -5.36 -19.78 -20.08
CA VAL A 420 -6.26 -18.84 -19.41
C VAL A 420 -7.64 -18.96 -20.05
N THR A 421 -8.68 -19.15 -19.23
CA THR A 421 -10.07 -19.13 -19.68
C THR A 421 -10.83 -18.11 -18.86
N GLN A 422 -11.51 -17.18 -19.53
CA GLN A 422 -12.48 -16.33 -18.87
C GLN A 422 -13.74 -17.14 -18.59
N THR A 423 -14.13 -17.24 -17.33
CA THR A 423 -15.32 -17.95 -16.87
C THR A 423 -16.47 -16.98 -16.67
N THR A 424 -17.71 -17.37 -16.98
CA THR A 424 -18.86 -16.60 -16.49
C THR A 424 -18.94 -16.77 -14.97
N VAL A 425 -18.81 -15.69 -14.22
CA VAL A 425 -19.02 -15.71 -12.76
C VAL A 425 -20.45 -16.21 -12.48
N PRO A 426 -20.65 -17.17 -11.56
CA PRO A 426 -21.98 -17.57 -11.12
C PRO A 426 -22.80 -16.40 -10.55
#